data_AF-R6DIP6-F1
#
_entry.id   AF-R6DIP6-F1
#
_cell.length_a   1.000
_cell.length_b   1.000
_cell.length_c   1.000
_cell.angle_alpha   90.00
_cell.angle_beta   90.00
_cell.angle_gamma   90.00
#
_symmetry.space_group_name_H-M   'P 1'
#
loop_
_entity.id
_entity.type
_entity.pdbx_description
1 polymer ?
#
loop_
_entity_poly.entity_id
_entity_poly.type
_entity_poly.pdbx_seq_one_letter_code
_entity_poly.pdbx_strand_id
1 'polypeptide(L)'
;MKLKIFTIGIGLLSTFCISCEHENILDINDVNILPSNPQSVVIVEPDDGITSVNALTNAINENGDATYILRRDGVYYLEGKNVFKHNVTIKAENGSGKLPTIQPICDAQGALNADMIRFSGSATFENIYFLGKDAATGNLMQRLFRIDGKGIKLKFENCFIDYCKNFCVRTDNNNNKIIFNNSTIRNLALTSDPANGRLVDTRGNEQDSILINNCYVYNTTGHIVRFDKVVTNYLGIKHCTFYNVGHSIEINYATKVQIEDNIFANVGWKSSETTDVFWSVSIPKDPEIAQKVDMRICNNNRFFSNEIEALYIKYPKNLKRMALSEGANTLIEEGKLIFANNFSEPLTFDYAPTLPMEYLDKYFENVGKNMLNWADLPFYADEDGIEGIEIGKTFTFRYPQSSKSATASTTNGPLGVIE
;
A
#
# COMPACT_ATOMS: atom_id res chain seq x y z
N MET A 1 -55.79 14.34 56.95
CA MET A 1 -56.14 12.95 56.61
C MET A 1 -55.47 12.60 55.28
N LYS A 2 -54.45 11.71 55.32
CA LYS A 2 -53.76 10.95 54.23
C LYS A 2 -53.16 11.77 53.07
N LEU A 3 -52.04 11.44 52.42
CA LEU A 3 -50.84 10.62 52.61
C LEU A 3 -49.92 11.02 51.41
N LYS A 4 -48.60 11.07 51.61
CA LYS A 4 -47.56 11.31 50.60
C LYS A 4 -47.66 10.38 49.37
N ILE A 5 -47.10 10.79 48.22
CA ILE A 5 -46.04 10.07 47.49
C ILE A 5 -45.19 11.11 46.71
N PHE A 6 -43.87 10.97 46.84
CA PHE A 6 -42.83 11.63 46.05
C PHE A 6 -42.58 10.80 44.79
N THR A 7 -42.31 11.42 43.64
CA THR A 7 -41.51 10.78 42.59
C THR A 7 -40.61 11.81 41.92
N ILE A 8 -39.31 11.52 41.98
CA ILE A 8 -38.19 12.26 41.42
C ILE A 8 -38.16 11.95 39.92
N GLY A 9 -38.23 13.00 39.08
CA GLY A 9 -38.07 12.91 37.63
C GLY A 9 -36.77 13.57 37.22
N ILE A 10 -35.81 12.74 36.81
CA ILE A 10 -34.44 13.05 36.38
C ILE A 10 -34.46 14.03 35.20
N GLY A 11 -33.67 15.10 35.31
CA GLY A 11 -33.42 16.04 34.22
C GLY A 11 -32.68 15.37 33.07
N LEU A 12 -33.29 15.36 31.89
CA LEU A 12 -32.64 15.04 30.64
C LEU A 12 -31.78 16.24 30.22
N LEU A 13 -30.46 16.07 30.37
CA LEU A 13 -29.44 16.91 29.77
C LEU A 13 -29.50 16.66 28.26
N SER A 14 -30.11 17.57 27.50
CA SER A 14 -30.13 17.50 26.03
C SER A 14 -28.75 17.86 25.50
N THR A 15 -27.93 16.85 25.21
CA THR A 15 -26.73 16.99 24.38
C THR A 15 -27.14 17.44 22.97
N PHE A 16 -26.71 18.63 22.59
CA PHE A 16 -26.74 19.09 21.22
C PHE A 16 -25.77 18.22 20.39
N CYS A 17 -26.29 17.16 19.79
CA CYS A 17 -25.65 16.49 18.67
C CYS A 17 -25.80 17.42 17.46
N ILE A 18 -24.75 18.18 17.16
CA ILE A 18 -24.61 18.80 15.84
C ILE A 18 -24.27 17.66 14.89
N SER A 19 -25.29 16.99 14.34
CA SER A 19 -25.14 16.23 13.11
C SER A 19 -24.95 17.25 12.00
N CYS A 20 -23.70 17.49 11.61
CA CYS A 20 -23.46 18.10 10.31
C CYS A 20 -23.90 17.09 9.26
N GLU A 21 -25.05 17.38 8.64
CA GLU A 21 -25.47 16.77 7.40
C GLU A 21 -24.32 16.91 6.39
N HIS A 22 -23.85 15.77 5.89
CA HIS A 22 -22.82 15.69 4.85
C HIS A 22 -23.43 16.08 3.51
N GLU A 23 -23.28 17.34 3.11
CA GLU A 23 -23.55 17.74 1.73
C GLU A 23 -22.29 17.60 0.87
N ASN A 24 -22.41 16.77 -0.17
CA ASN A 24 -21.53 16.59 -1.33
C ASN A 24 -20.12 16.07 -1.07
N ILE A 25 -20.05 14.82 -0.64
CA ILE A 25 -18.90 13.95 -0.90
C ILE A 25 -19.05 13.44 -2.33
N LEU A 26 -18.03 13.63 -3.16
CA LEU A 26 -17.89 12.94 -4.44
C LEU A 26 -18.05 11.44 -4.18
N ASP A 27 -19.20 10.91 -4.57
CA ASP A 27 -19.52 9.50 -4.47
C ASP A 27 -18.58 8.72 -5.40
N ILE A 28 -18.29 7.48 -5.04
CA ILE A 28 -17.32 6.59 -5.70
C ILE A 28 -17.69 6.26 -7.16
N ASN A 29 -18.83 6.79 -7.62
CA ASN A 29 -19.47 6.58 -8.91
C ASN A 29 -19.29 7.73 -9.92
N ASP A 30 -18.70 8.86 -9.55
CA ASP A 30 -18.61 10.03 -10.44
C ASP A 30 -17.39 10.01 -11.36
N VAL A 31 -17.26 8.95 -12.17
CA VAL A 31 -16.68 9.02 -13.52
C VAL A 31 -17.34 7.93 -14.37
N ASN A 32 -18.50 8.24 -14.94
CA ASN A 32 -19.05 7.47 -16.06
C ASN A 32 -18.22 7.75 -17.31
N ILE A 33 -17.20 6.92 -17.57
CA ILE A 33 -16.67 6.78 -18.93
C ILE A 33 -17.65 5.86 -19.65
N LEU A 34 -18.36 6.43 -20.63
CA LEU A 34 -19.12 5.65 -21.61
C LEU A 34 -18.18 4.57 -22.18
N PRO A 35 -18.50 3.27 -22.08
CA PRO A 35 -17.66 2.24 -22.65
C PRO A 35 -17.58 2.44 -24.17
N SER A 36 -16.40 2.80 -24.65
CA SER A 36 -16.09 2.74 -26.07
C SER A 36 -15.93 1.27 -26.45
N ASN A 37 -16.87 0.79 -27.28
CA ASN A 37 -17.06 -0.58 -27.78
C ASN A 37 -17.51 -1.63 -26.75
N PRO A 38 -18.33 -2.62 -27.18
CA PRO A 38 -18.50 -3.84 -26.40
C PRO A 38 -17.11 -4.47 -26.25
N GLN A 39 -16.54 -4.42 -25.05
CA GLN A 39 -15.20 -4.94 -24.77
C GLN A 39 -15.14 -6.39 -25.28
N SER A 40 -14.28 -6.65 -26.27
CA SER A 40 -13.98 -8.03 -26.66
C SER A 40 -13.47 -8.76 -25.43
N VAL A 41 -13.95 -9.99 -25.23
CA VAL A 41 -13.48 -10.87 -24.17
C VAL A 41 -12.54 -11.86 -24.82
N VAL A 42 -11.30 -11.89 -24.35
CA VAL A 42 -10.25 -12.79 -24.82
C VAL A 42 -9.89 -13.73 -23.69
N ILE A 43 -10.04 -15.02 -23.91
CA ILE A 43 -9.52 -16.03 -22.96
C ILE A 43 -8.06 -16.26 -23.32
N VAL A 44 -7.17 -16.13 -22.33
CA VAL A 44 -5.74 -16.35 -22.52
C VAL A 44 -5.38 -17.70 -21.89
N GLU A 45 -4.92 -18.63 -22.71
CA GLU A 45 -4.41 -19.91 -22.22
C GLU A 45 -3.05 -19.71 -21.52
N PRO A 46 -2.75 -20.47 -20.45
CA PRO A 46 -1.53 -20.31 -19.67
C PRO A 46 -0.28 -20.69 -20.47
N ASP A 47 0.85 -20.13 -20.05
CA ASP A 47 2.17 -20.49 -20.54
C ASP A 47 2.68 -21.77 -19.88
N ASP A 48 3.50 -22.54 -20.59
CA ASP A 48 4.23 -23.72 -20.09
C ASP A 48 5.70 -23.42 -19.77
N GLY A 49 6.18 -22.22 -20.13
CA GLY A 49 7.56 -21.77 -19.89
C GLY A 49 8.62 -22.43 -20.78
N ILE A 50 8.19 -23.27 -21.75
CA ILE A 50 9.09 -24.04 -22.63
C ILE A 50 8.73 -23.78 -24.10
N THR A 51 7.49 -24.05 -24.47
CA THR A 51 6.97 -23.88 -25.84
C THR A 51 6.09 -22.64 -25.98
N SER A 52 5.64 -22.08 -24.87
CA SER A 52 4.80 -20.90 -24.75
C SER A 52 5.30 -20.00 -23.63
N VAL A 53 5.53 -18.75 -23.99
CA VAL A 53 5.92 -17.64 -23.10
C VAL A 53 5.25 -16.38 -23.65
N ASN A 54 4.95 -15.42 -22.80
CA ASN A 54 4.32 -14.14 -23.14
C ASN A 54 2.89 -14.27 -23.71
N ALA A 55 2.14 -15.34 -23.40
CA ALA A 55 0.77 -15.52 -23.91
C ALA A 55 -0.12 -14.29 -23.66
N LEU A 56 -0.07 -13.72 -22.44
CA LEU A 56 -0.82 -12.52 -22.10
C LEU A 56 -0.41 -11.30 -22.93
N THR A 57 0.89 -11.03 -23.03
CA THR A 57 1.40 -9.88 -23.79
C THR A 57 1.07 -10.00 -25.27
N ASN A 58 1.18 -11.21 -25.84
CA ASN A 58 0.84 -11.48 -27.23
C ASN A 58 -0.66 -11.27 -27.47
N ALA A 59 -1.52 -11.83 -26.61
CA ALA A 59 -2.97 -11.63 -26.69
C ALA A 59 -3.34 -10.14 -26.64
N ILE A 60 -2.69 -9.35 -25.77
CA ILE A 60 -2.91 -7.90 -25.68
C ILE A 60 -2.51 -7.18 -26.97
N ASN A 61 -1.35 -7.52 -27.53
CA ASN A 61 -0.87 -6.88 -28.77
C ASN A 61 -1.75 -7.24 -29.98
N GLU A 62 -2.29 -8.45 -30.02
CA GLU A 62 -3.14 -8.92 -31.12
C GLU A 62 -4.56 -8.34 -31.06
N ASN A 63 -5.13 -8.20 -29.85
CA ASN A 63 -6.55 -7.89 -29.68
C ASN A 63 -6.82 -6.44 -29.22
N GLY A 64 -5.82 -5.74 -28.69
CA GLY A 64 -5.94 -4.34 -28.29
C GLY A 64 -6.73 -4.10 -27.01
N ASP A 65 -7.58 -3.07 -27.00
CA ASP A 65 -8.42 -2.69 -25.86
C ASP A 65 -9.51 -3.76 -25.63
N ALA A 66 -9.41 -4.51 -24.53
CA ALA A 66 -10.26 -5.67 -24.27
C ALA A 66 -10.26 -6.10 -22.79
N THR A 67 -11.13 -7.06 -22.46
CA THR A 67 -11.04 -7.83 -21.23
C THR A 67 -10.34 -9.17 -21.50
N TYR A 68 -9.26 -9.43 -20.77
CA TYR A 68 -8.48 -10.67 -20.84
C TYR A 68 -8.79 -11.53 -19.62
N ILE A 69 -9.31 -12.74 -19.86
CA ILE A 69 -9.63 -13.71 -18.81
C ILE A 69 -8.49 -14.73 -18.72
N LEU A 70 -7.88 -14.81 -17.55
CA LEU A 70 -6.80 -15.75 -17.24
C LEU A 70 -7.36 -16.99 -16.55
N ARG A 71 -6.99 -18.19 -17.01
CA ARG A 71 -7.39 -19.47 -16.42
C ARG A 71 -6.91 -19.57 -14.98
N ARG A 72 -7.76 -20.11 -14.11
CA ARG A 72 -7.34 -20.50 -12.75
C ARG A 72 -6.21 -21.51 -12.81
N ASP A 73 -5.35 -21.47 -11.80
CA ASP A 73 -4.17 -22.34 -11.68
C ASP A 73 -3.12 -22.15 -12.82
N GLY A 74 -3.35 -21.22 -13.74
CA GLY A 74 -2.47 -20.90 -14.85
C GLY A 74 -1.32 -19.98 -14.44
N VAL A 75 -0.17 -20.14 -15.11
CA VAL A 75 0.97 -19.24 -15.00
C VAL A 75 1.17 -18.52 -16.34
N TYR A 76 1.46 -17.23 -16.27
CA TYR A 76 1.64 -16.35 -17.42
C TYR A 76 3.02 -15.72 -17.32
N TYR A 77 3.93 -16.20 -18.14
CA TYR A 77 5.34 -15.81 -18.09
C TYR A 77 5.59 -14.54 -18.89
N LEU A 78 6.35 -13.64 -18.30
CA LEU A 78 6.75 -12.37 -18.91
C LEU A 78 8.26 -12.38 -19.16
N GLU A 79 8.66 -12.71 -20.39
CA GLU A 79 10.04 -12.61 -20.87
C GLU A 79 10.27 -11.26 -21.55
N GLY A 80 11.43 -10.67 -21.32
CA GLY A 80 11.83 -9.44 -21.99
C GLY A 80 10.96 -8.23 -21.65
N LYS A 81 10.75 -7.35 -22.63
CA LYS A 81 10.10 -6.05 -22.42
C LYS A 81 8.60 -6.12 -22.69
N ASN A 82 7.81 -6.12 -21.62
CA ASN A 82 6.35 -6.17 -21.67
C ASN A 82 5.75 -4.76 -21.52
N VAL A 83 5.10 -4.26 -22.58
CA VAL A 83 4.50 -2.91 -22.61
C VAL A 83 3.02 -2.99 -22.96
N PHE A 84 2.14 -2.64 -22.03
CA PHE A 84 0.71 -2.57 -22.24
C PHE A 84 0.34 -1.18 -22.73
N LYS A 85 0.15 -1.05 -24.05
CA LYS A 85 -0.21 0.21 -24.73
C LYS A 85 -1.71 0.46 -24.77
N HIS A 86 -2.49 -0.60 -24.59
CA HIS A 86 -3.94 -0.63 -24.69
C HIS A 86 -4.60 -0.41 -23.35
N ASN A 87 -5.87 -0.02 -23.36
CA ASN A 87 -6.69 0.02 -22.16
C ASN A 87 -7.25 -1.38 -21.89
N VAL A 88 -6.76 -2.04 -20.85
CA VAL A 88 -7.03 -3.46 -20.60
C VAL A 88 -7.66 -3.70 -19.23
N THR A 89 -8.57 -4.66 -19.18
CA THR A 89 -8.98 -5.31 -17.93
C THR A 89 -8.46 -6.74 -17.97
N ILE A 90 -7.70 -7.16 -16.96
CA ILE A 90 -7.13 -8.50 -16.88
C ILE A 90 -7.66 -9.12 -15.59
N LYS A 91 -8.39 -10.22 -15.70
CA LYS A 91 -9.03 -10.84 -14.54
C LYS A 91 -8.94 -12.35 -14.57
N ALA A 92 -8.95 -12.96 -13.39
CA ALA A 92 -9.08 -14.41 -13.30
C ALA A 92 -10.44 -14.89 -13.81
N GLU A 93 -10.45 -16.09 -14.36
CA GLU A 93 -11.66 -16.87 -14.58
C GLU A 93 -12.42 -17.06 -13.27
N ASN A 94 -13.75 -17.11 -13.34
CA ASN A 94 -14.57 -17.38 -12.18
C ASN A 94 -14.30 -18.80 -11.65
N GLY A 95 -14.10 -18.95 -10.35
CA GLY A 95 -13.87 -20.25 -9.73
C GLY A 95 -13.05 -20.15 -8.45
N SER A 96 -12.87 -21.29 -7.80
CA SER A 96 -12.14 -21.44 -6.54
C SER A 96 -10.69 -21.92 -6.71
N GLY A 97 -10.23 -22.14 -7.95
CA GLY A 97 -8.84 -22.51 -8.22
C GLY A 97 -7.87 -21.41 -7.80
N LYS A 98 -6.57 -21.71 -7.79
CA LYS A 98 -5.54 -20.72 -7.43
C LYS A 98 -5.64 -19.50 -8.33
N LEU A 99 -5.27 -18.34 -7.80
CA LEU A 99 -5.17 -17.13 -8.62
C LEU A 99 -4.21 -17.39 -9.78
N PRO A 100 -4.53 -16.94 -11.00
CA PRO A 100 -3.56 -16.95 -12.08
C PRO A 100 -2.33 -16.14 -11.68
N THR A 101 -1.16 -16.72 -11.90
CA THR A 101 0.12 -16.12 -11.55
C THR A 101 0.69 -15.42 -12.79
N ILE A 102 0.96 -14.13 -12.69
CA ILE A 102 1.84 -13.44 -13.65
C ILE A 102 3.23 -13.41 -13.05
N GLN A 103 4.21 -13.95 -13.76
CA GLN A 103 5.58 -14.15 -13.26
C GLN A 103 6.61 -13.81 -14.34
N PRO A 104 7.72 -13.14 -14.03
CA PRO A 104 8.76 -12.93 -15.02
C PRO A 104 9.53 -14.22 -15.30
N ILE A 105 10.09 -14.32 -16.50
CA ILE A 105 11.10 -15.33 -16.84
C ILE A 105 12.29 -14.67 -17.55
N CYS A 106 13.52 -15.02 -17.18
CA CYS A 106 14.70 -14.53 -17.85
C CYS A 106 14.80 -15.06 -19.28
N ASP A 107 15.47 -14.30 -20.15
CA ASP A 107 15.75 -14.77 -21.51
C ASP A 107 16.75 -15.95 -21.53
N ALA A 108 16.99 -16.49 -22.71
CA ALA A 108 17.93 -17.60 -22.91
C ALA A 108 19.39 -17.29 -22.49
N GLN A 109 19.74 -16.03 -22.23
CA GLN A 109 21.04 -15.60 -21.72
C GLN A 109 21.03 -15.38 -20.19
N GLY A 110 19.91 -15.64 -19.53
CA GLY A 110 19.71 -15.40 -18.10
C GLY A 110 19.45 -13.94 -17.76
N ALA A 111 19.18 -13.08 -18.74
CA ALA A 111 18.93 -11.67 -18.49
C ALA A 111 17.45 -11.41 -18.18
N LEU A 112 17.22 -10.61 -17.15
CA LEU A 112 15.90 -10.21 -16.70
C LEU A 112 15.68 -8.72 -17.01
N ASN A 113 14.53 -8.39 -17.60
CA ASN A 113 14.18 -6.98 -17.78
C ASN A 113 14.00 -6.30 -16.42
N ALA A 114 14.36 -5.02 -16.33
CA ALA A 114 14.33 -4.31 -15.06
C ALA A 114 12.91 -3.95 -14.59
N ASP A 115 11.92 -4.01 -15.47
CA ASP A 115 10.51 -3.71 -15.21
C ASP A 115 9.66 -4.95 -15.61
N MET A 116 8.72 -5.39 -14.77
CA MET A 116 7.88 -6.55 -15.10
C MET A 116 6.85 -6.17 -16.16
N ILE A 117 6.13 -5.07 -15.93
CA ILE A 117 5.16 -4.51 -16.88
C ILE A 117 5.33 -2.99 -16.95
N ARG A 118 5.33 -2.47 -18.19
CA ARG A 118 5.28 -1.04 -18.48
C ARG A 118 3.92 -0.65 -19.04
N PHE A 119 3.39 0.49 -18.60
CA PHE A 119 2.04 0.95 -18.97
C PHE A 119 2.10 2.25 -19.77
N SER A 120 1.56 2.20 -20.99
CA SER A 120 1.22 3.40 -21.78
C SER A 120 -0.29 3.54 -22.00
N GLY A 121 -1.06 2.47 -21.74
CA GLY A 121 -2.52 2.48 -21.58
C GLY A 121 -2.94 2.16 -20.15
N SER A 122 -4.22 2.38 -19.83
CA SER A 122 -4.77 2.06 -18.51
C SER A 122 -4.94 0.56 -18.29
N ALA A 123 -4.78 0.11 -17.05
CA ALA A 123 -4.91 -1.30 -16.72
C ALA A 123 -5.69 -1.50 -15.41
N THR A 124 -6.61 -2.45 -15.43
CA THR A 124 -7.27 -2.98 -14.23
C THR A 124 -6.94 -4.46 -14.09
N PHE A 125 -6.52 -4.88 -12.90
CA PHE A 125 -6.26 -6.27 -12.55
C PHE A 125 -7.23 -6.72 -11.47
N GLU A 126 -7.87 -7.87 -11.66
CA GLU A 126 -8.84 -8.43 -10.70
C GLU A 126 -8.51 -9.88 -10.38
N ASN A 127 -8.30 -10.20 -9.11
CA ASN A 127 -8.03 -11.57 -8.63
C ASN A 127 -6.76 -12.19 -9.26
N ILE A 128 -5.67 -11.42 -9.36
CA ILE A 128 -4.40 -11.85 -9.96
C ILE A 128 -3.32 -11.96 -8.88
N TYR A 129 -2.47 -12.99 -8.98
CA TYR A 129 -1.23 -13.07 -8.22
C TYR A 129 -0.06 -12.59 -9.08
N PHE A 130 0.68 -11.59 -8.60
CA PHE A 130 1.95 -11.16 -9.19
C PHE A 130 3.11 -11.66 -8.35
N LEU A 131 3.95 -12.50 -8.94
CA LEU A 131 5.18 -12.98 -8.32
C LEU A 131 6.37 -12.33 -9.00
N GLY A 132 7.00 -11.35 -8.34
CA GLY A 132 8.17 -10.62 -8.86
C GLY A 132 9.50 -11.37 -8.75
N LYS A 133 9.46 -12.70 -8.89
CA LYS A 133 10.62 -13.58 -8.83
C LYS A 133 10.72 -14.35 -10.14
N ASP A 134 11.89 -14.27 -10.77
CA ASP A 134 12.18 -14.97 -12.01
C ASP A 134 11.98 -16.48 -11.85
N ALA A 135 11.13 -17.06 -12.71
CA ALA A 135 10.77 -18.47 -12.67
C ALA A 135 11.98 -19.40 -12.92
N ALA A 136 12.99 -18.93 -13.65
CA ALA A 136 14.15 -19.75 -14.01
C ALA A 136 15.28 -19.69 -12.98
N THR A 137 15.62 -18.49 -12.49
CA THR A 137 16.79 -18.27 -11.63
C THR A 137 16.46 -17.90 -10.19
N GLY A 138 15.21 -17.57 -9.89
CA GLY A 138 14.81 -17.03 -8.58
C GLY A 138 15.26 -15.58 -8.33
N ASN A 139 15.84 -14.91 -9.33
CA ASN A 139 16.23 -13.51 -9.21
C ASN A 139 15.00 -12.59 -9.07
N LEU A 140 15.07 -11.64 -8.14
CA LEU A 140 13.97 -10.69 -7.94
C LEU A 140 13.97 -9.57 -8.98
N MET A 141 12.78 -9.18 -9.41
CA MET A 141 12.55 -8.00 -10.23
C MET A 141 13.09 -6.74 -9.56
N GLN A 142 13.69 -5.85 -10.35
CA GLN A 142 14.00 -4.51 -9.83
C GLN A 142 12.71 -3.72 -9.58
N ARG A 143 11.75 -3.78 -10.51
CA ARG A 143 10.49 -3.03 -10.46
C ARG A 143 9.36 -3.88 -11.04
N LEU A 144 8.18 -3.83 -10.43
CA LEU A 144 7.03 -4.54 -10.97
C LEU A 144 6.35 -3.70 -12.06
N PHE A 145 5.87 -2.52 -11.70
CA PHE A 145 5.00 -1.73 -12.55
C PHE A 145 5.60 -0.37 -12.80
N ARG A 146 5.76 0.00 -14.07
CA ARG A 146 6.21 1.33 -14.48
C ARG A 146 5.18 2.00 -15.37
N ILE A 147 4.66 3.13 -14.92
CA ILE A 147 3.73 3.95 -15.69
C ILE A 147 4.54 4.93 -16.55
N ASP A 148 4.57 4.68 -17.85
CA ASP A 148 5.21 5.53 -18.84
C ASP A 148 4.26 6.58 -19.42
N GLY A 149 2.95 6.34 -19.43
CA GLY A 149 1.95 7.27 -19.96
C GLY A 149 1.57 8.39 -18.98
N LYS A 150 0.96 9.46 -19.51
CA LYS A 150 0.29 10.52 -18.74
C LYS A 150 -1.19 10.19 -18.61
N GLY A 151 -1.80 10.45 -17.46
CA GLY A 151 -3.25 10.28 -17.29
C GLY A 151 -3.70 8.82 -17.18
N ILE A 152 -2.79 7.90 -16.87
CA ILE A 152 -3.04 6.46 -16.81
C ILE A 152 -3.75 6.10 -15.51
N LYS A 153 -4.75 5.22 -15.61
CA LYS A 153 -5.36 4.56 -14.46
C LYS A 153 -4.78 3.15 -14.32
N LEU A 154 -4.07 2.90 -13.23
CA LEU A 154 -3.60 1.58 -12.84
C LEU A 154 -4.34 1.14 -11.58
N LYS A 155 -5.11 0.04 -11.69
CA LYS A 155 -6.03 -0.43 -10.65
C LYS A 155 -5.80 -1.90 -10.33
N PHE A 156 -5.74 -2.23 -9.05
CA PHE A 156 -5.66 -3.58 -8.52
C PHE A 156 -6.83 -3.84 -7.58
N GLU A 157 -7.56 -4.92 -7.83
CA GLU A 157 -8.72 -5.36 -7.06
C GLU A 157 -8.52 -6.82 -6.66
N ASN A 158 -8.51 -7.10 -5.36
CA ASN A 158 -8.36 -8.47 -4.85
C ASN A 158 -7.09 -9.15 -5.37
N CYS A 159 -6.01 -8.39 -5.52
CA CYS A 159 -4.72 -8.88 -6.02
C CYS A 159 -3.79 -9.25 -4.87
N PHE A 160 -2.88 -10.17 -5.16
CA PHE A 160 -1.72 -10.43 -4.32
C PHE A 160 -0.47 -10.01 -5.10
N ILE A 161 0.36 -9.14 -4.52
CA ILE A 161 1.54 -8.58 -5.20
C ILE A 161 2.76 -8.82 -4.33
N ASP A 162 3.72 -9.54 -4.89
CA ASP A 162 4.83 -10.08 -4.11
C ASP A 162 6.17 -9.81 -4.80
N TYR A 163 7.19 -9.59 -3.97
CA TYR A 163 8.60 -9.43 -4.33
C TYR A 163 8.95 -8.29 -5.29
N CYS A 164 9.69 -7.29 -4.81
CA CYS A 164 10.53 -6.48 -5.71
C CYS A 164 11.67 -5.81 -4.95
N LYS A 165 12.74 -5.44 -5.66
CA LYS A 165 13.88 -4.74 -5.06
C LYS A 165 13.58 -3.25 -4.82
N ASN A 166 13.17 -2.53 -5.86
CA ASN A 166 13.14 -1.06 -5.82
C ASN A 166 11.75 -0.47 -5.63
N PHE A 167 10.83 -0.77 -6.54
CA PHE A 167 9.50 -0.16 -6.56
C PHE A 167 8.45 -1.17 -7.01
N CYS A 168 7.34 -1.25 -6.28
CA CYS A 168 6.15 -1.92 -6.78
C CYS A 168 5.57 -1.12 -7.95
N VAL A 169 5.21 0.16 -7.72
CA VAL A 169 4.77 1.10 -8.77
C VAL A 169 5.72 2.29 -8.84
N ARG A 170 6.21 2.55 -10.05
CA ARG A 170 6.96 3.76 -10.40
C ARG A 170 6.20 4.57 -11.45
N THR A 171 6.09 5.89 -11.29
CA THR A 171 5.54 6.77 -12.33
C THR A 171 6.62 7.62 -12.97
N ASP A 172 6.63 7.70 -14.30
CA ASP A 172 7.55 8.56 -15.06
C ASP A 172 6.83 9.70 -15.79
N ASN A 173 5.53 9.88 -15.52
CA ASN A 173 4.71 10.93 -16.10
C ASN A 173 3.61 11.40 -15.12
N ASN A 174 2.94 12.49 -15.49
CA ASN A 174 2.01 13.19 -14.60
C ASN A 174 0.56 12.67 -14.67
N ASN A 175 -0.25 13.10 -13.71
CA ASN A 175 -1.70 13.00 -13.64
C ASN A 175 -2.23 11.56 -13.66
N ASN A 176 -1.46 10.60 -13.15
CA ASN A 176 -1.92 9.21 -13.10
C ASN A 176 -2.78 8.94 -11.86
N LYS A 177 -3.58 7.89 -11.95
CA LYS A 177 -4.39 7.34 -10.87
C LYS A 177 -3.89 5.94 -10.53
N ILE A 178 -3.43 5.74 -9.29
CA ILE A 178 -2.95 4.46 -8.79
C ILE A 178 -3.87 4.00 -7.68
N ILE A 179 -4.47 2.82 -7.83
CA ILE A 179 -5.50 2.32 -6.92
C ILE A 179 -5.18 0.88 -6.53
N PHE A 180 -5.07 0.64 -5.23
CA PHE A 180 -5.03 -0.70 -4.63
C PHE A 180 -6.24 -0.87 -3.73
N ASN A 181 -7.03 -1.89 -3.99
CA ASN A 181 -8.23 -2.22 -3.24
C ASN A 181 -8.24 -3.70 -2.87
N ASN A 182 -8.57 -4.00 -1.61
CA ASN A 182 -8.77 -5.38 -1.13
C ASN A 182 -7.57 -6.29 -1.45
N SER A 183 -6.36 -5.73 -1.42
CA SER A 183 -5.16 -6.37 -1.98
C SER A 183 -4.08 -6.53 -0.92
N THR A 184 -3.28 -7.58 -1.07
CA THR A 184 -2.09 -7.83 -0.25
C THR A 184 -0.85 -7.50 -1.04
N ILE A 185 0.02 -6.68 -0.47
CA ILE A 185 1.32 -6.33 -1.05
C ILE A 185 2.42 -6.64 -0.05
N ARG A 186 3.41 -7.43 -0.43
CA ARG A 186 4.50 -7.81 0.47
C ARG A 186 5.88 -7.83 -0.17
N ASN A 187 6.89 -7.95 0.69
CA ASN A 187 8.27 -8.26 0.29
C ASN A 187 8.87 -7.23 -0.69
N LEU A 188 8.69 -5.95 -0.39
CA LEU A 188 9.23 -4.83 -1.16
C LEU A 188 10.54 -4.37 -0.50
N ALA A 189 11.67 -5.00 -0.84
CA ALA A 189 12.92 -4.73 -0.16
C ALA A 189 14.16 -4.79 -1.06
N LEU A 190 15.10 -3.89 -0.79
CA LEU A 190 16.49 -4.07 -1.20
C LEU A 190 17.36 -3.89 0.03
N THR A 191 17.70 -5.01 0.65
CA THR A 191 18.45 -5.06 1.93
C THR A 191 19.82 -4.38 1.85
N SER A 192 20.46 -4.40 0.67
CA SER A 192 21.76 -3.74 0.43
C SER A 192 21.69 -2.22 0.33
N ASP A 193 20.60 -1.68 -0.20
CA ASP A 193 20.31 -0.24 -0.28
C ASP A 193 18.87 -0.01 0.17
N PRO A 194 18.64 0.03 1.49
CA PRO A 194 17.30 0.02 2.02
C PRO A 194 16.56 1.32 1.75
N ALA A 195 17.19 2.37 1.19
CA ALA A 195 16.43 3.51 0.68
C ALA A 195 15.36 3.06 -0.33
N ASN A 196 15.58 1.92 -1.00
CA ASN A 196 14.66 1.27 -1.93
C ASN A 196 13.66 0.31 -1.25
N GLY A 197 12.87 -0.40 -2.05
CA GLY A 197 11.75 -1.22 -1.57
C GLY A 197 10.54 -0.36 -1.24
N ARG A 198 9.98 0.35 -2.23
CA ARG A 198 8.85 1.29 -2.05
C ARG A 198 7.59 0.74 -2.70
N LEU A 199 6.42 1.02 -2.12
CA LEU A 199 5.14 0.65 -2.75
C LEU A 199 4.85 1.57 -3.94
N VAL A 200 4.78 2.90 -3.73
CA VAL A 200 4.65 3.87 -4.84
C VAL A 200 5.80 4.87 -4.81
N ASP A 201 6.49 5.05 -5.95
CA ASP A 201 7.46 6.13 -6.16
C ASP A 201 7.04 7.01 -7.35
N THR A 202 6.70 8.26 -7.05
CA THR A 202 6.23 9.21 -8.06
C THR A 202 7.34 9.75 -8.97
N ARG A 203 8.61 9.57 -8.56
CA ARG A 203 9.81 10.12 -9.20
C ARG A 203 9.76 11.64 -9.45
N GLY A 204 9.00 12.37 -8.63
CA GLY A 204 8.83 13.81 -8.81
C GLY A 204 7.92 14.16 -9.99
N ASN A 205 6.96 13.31 -10.29
CA ASN A 205 5.88 13.60 -11.24
C ASN A 205 4.57 13.83 -10.48
N GLU A 206 3.81 14.85 -10.85
CA GLU A 206 2.53 15.17 -10.23
C GLU A 206 1.51 14.06 -10.46
N GLN A 207 0.74 13.67 -9.44
CA GLN A 207 -0.25 12.60 -9.59
C GLN A 207 -1.66 13.11 -9.32
N ASP A 208 -2.63 12.52 -10.02
CA ASP A 208 -4.02 12.87 -9.75
C ASP A 208 -4.47 12.22 -8.44
N SER A 209 -4.35 10.89 -8.35
CA SER A 209 -4.75 10.18 -7.14
C SER A 209 -3.88 8.97 -6.83
N ILE A 210 -3.56 8.79 -5.56
CA ILE A 210 -3.02 7.54 -5.02
C ILE A 210 -3.99 7.06 -3.94
N LEU A 211 -4.60 5.89 -4.16
CA LEU A 211 -5.55 5.28 -3.25
C LEU A 211 -5.06 3.88 -2.85
N ILE A 212 -4.98 3.65 -1.55
CA ILE A 212 -4.70 2.35 -0.93
C ILE A 212 -5.84 2.10 0.06
N ASN A 213 -6.70 1.13 -0.22
CA ASN A 213 -7.91 0.92 0.55
C ASN A 213 -8.13 -0.55 0.85
N ASN A 214 -8.36 -0.86 2.13
CA ASN A 214 -8.56 -2.23 2.59
C ASN A 214 -7.41 -3.16 2.15
N CYS A 215 -6.17 -2.78 2.47
CA CYS A 215 -4.97 -3.51 2.03
C CYS A 215 -4.10 -3.95 3.21
N TYR A 216 -3.48 -5.11 3.04
CA TYR A 216 -2.28 -5.49 3.79
C TYR A 216 -1.04 -5.01 3.03
N VAL A 217 -0.13 -4.31 3.71
CA VAL A 217 1.17 -3.94 3.15
C VAL A 217 2.27 -4.24 4.17
N TYR A 218 3.15 -5.20 3.86
CA TYR A 218 4.15 -5.62 4.84
C TYR A 218 5.52 -5.99 4.26
N ASN A 219 6.52 -6.00 5.14
CA ASN A 219 7.93 -6.23 4.79
C ASN A 219 8.39 -5.31 3.67
N THR A 220 8.45 -4.02 3.98
CA THR A 220 8.86 -2.96 3.06
C THR A 220 10.05 -2.22 3.63
N THR A 221 11.21 -2.19 2.96
CA THR A 221 12.36 -1.42 3.49
C THR A 221 12.19 0.08 3.31
N GLY A 222 11.46 0.51 2.27
CA GLY A 222 11.30 1.90 1.87
C GLY A 222 9.99 2.54 2.31
N HIS A 223 9.45 3.39 1.44
CA HIS A 223 8.25 4.19 1.67
C HIS A 223 6.99 3.45 1.21
N ILE A 224 5.86 3.74 1.87
CA ILE A 224 4.53 3.44 1.32
C ILE A 224 4.31 4.28 0.06
N VAL A 225 4.45 5.61 0.17
CA VAL A 225 4.43 6.53 -0.96
C VAL A 225 5.61 7.49 -0.86
N ARG A 226 6.37 7.63 -1.94
CA ARG A 226 7.38 8.67 -2.10
C ARG A 226 6.92 9.71 -3.13
N PHE A 227 6.64 10.92 -2.63
CA PHE A 227 6.16 12.06 -3.43
C PHE A 227 7.30 12.83 -4.12
N ASP A 228 8.50 12.87 -3.54
CA ASP A 228 9.63 13.64 -4.11
C ASP A 228 9.31 15.14 -4.35
N LYS A 229 8.51 15.75 -3.44
CA LYS A 229 8.17 17.18 -3.42
C LYS A 229 7.42 17.66 -4.68
N VAL A 230 6.44 16.90 -5.13
CA VAL A 230 5.50 17.32 -6.19
C VAL A 230 4.06 17.14 -5.74
N VAL A 231 3.15 17.83 -6.41
CA VAL A 231 1.74 17.85 -6.05
C VAL A 231 1.08 16.52 -6.37
N THR A 232 0.32 16.00 -5.41
CA THR A 232 -0.66 14.93 -5.64
C THR A 232 -2.04 15.44 -5.25
N ASN A 233 -3.02 15.40 -6.16
CA ASN A 233 -4.33 16.00 -5.88
C ASN A 233 -5.05 15.25 -4.74
N TYR A 234 -5.00 13.92 -4.74
CA TYR A 234 -5.62 13.11 -3.70
C TYR A 234 -4.73 11.95 -3.22
N LEU A 235 -4.55 11.86 -1.90
CA LEU A 235 -4.00 10.70 -1.21
C LEU A 235 -5.06 10.10 -0.30
N GLY A 236 -5.48 8.87 -0.59
CA GLY A 236 -6.33 8.07 0.28
C GLY A 236 -5.60 6.84 0.80
N ILE A 237 -5.49 6.69 2.12
CA ILE A 237 -5.03 5.47 2.78
C ILE A 237 -6.07 5.10 3.83
N LYS A 238 -6.88 4.09 3.54
CA LYS A 238 -8.08 3.80 4.32
C LYS A 238 -8.19 2.34 4.68
N HIS A 239 -8.47 2.08 5.95
CA HIS A 239 -8.76 0.73 6.44
C HIS A 239 -7.64 -0.27 6.11
N CYS A 240 -6.38 0.17 6.14
CA CYS A 240 -5.22 -0.66 5.83
C CYS A 240 -4.49 -1.14 7.07
N THR A 241 -3.82 -2.27 6.97
CA THR A 241 -2.86 -2.74 7.98
C THR A 241 -1.47 -2.77 7.36
N PHE A 242 -0.59 -1.94 7.92
CA PHE A 242 0.83 -1.87 7.57
C PHE A 242 1.67 -2.56 8.65
N TYR A 243 2.57 -3.44 8.24
CA TYR A 243 3.44 -4.18 9.15
C TYR A 243 4.89 -4.22 8.68
N ASN A 244 5.84 -3.86 9.55
CA ASN A 244 7.27 -3.86 9.22
C ASN A 244 7.59 -3.03 7.96
N VAL A 245 7.37 -1.72 8.08
CA VAL A 245 7.69 -0.75 7.02
C VAL A 245 8.78 0.18 7.52
N GLY A 246 9.90 0.24 6.80
CA GLY A 246 11.07 0.95 7.25
C GLY A 246 10.87 2.45 7.40
N HIS A 247 10.29 3.10 6.39
CA HIS A 247 10.20 4.56 6.37
C HIS A 247 9.00 5.12 7.14
N SER A 248 9.13 6.35 7.63
CA SER A 248 8.02 7.14 8.16
C SER A 248 7.10 7.66 7.05
N ILE A 249 5.97 8.27 7.44
CA ILE A 249 5.02 8.82 6.47
C ILE A 249 5.43 10.24 6.08
N GLU A 250 5.68 10.43 4.80
CA GLU A 250 5.91 11.75 4.22
C GLU A 250 4.76 12.11 3.29
N ILE A 251 4.12 13.25 3.56
CA ILE A 251 3.02 13.81 2.80
C ILE A 251 3.53 15.14 2.26
N ASN A 252 4.18 15.08 1.10
CA ASN A 252 4.74 16.27 0.48
C ASN A 252 3.81 16.75 -0.61
N TYR A 253 3.21 17.92 -0.39
CA TYR A 253 2.44 18.69 -1.39
C TYR A 253 1.16 18.02 -1.88
N ALA A 254 0.64 17.03 -1.13
CA ALA A 254 -0.69 16.52 -1.37
C ALA A 254 -1.74 17.59 -0.99
N THR A 255 -2.76 17.79 -1.81
CA THR A 255 -3.80 18.82 -1.55
C THR A 255 -4.98 18.24 -0.78
N LYS A 256 -5.52 17.09 -1.19
CA LYS A 256 -6.55 16.38 -0.41
C LYS A 256 -5.98 15.09 0.19
N VAL A 257 -6.05 14.95 1.51
CA VAL A 257 -5.48 13.79 2.23
C VAL A 257 -6.53 13.16 3.14
N GLN A 258 -6.70 11.84 3.02
CA GLN A 258 -7.54 11.05 3.93
C GLN A 258 -6.77 9.79 4.34
N ILE A 259 -6.17 9.84 5.54
CA ILE A 259 -5.49 8.70 6.17
C ILE A 259 -6.31 8.30 7.39
N GLU A 260 -7.21 7.34 7.19
CA GLU A 260 -8.26 7.01 8.17
C GLU A 260 -8.37 5.51 8.41
N ASP A 261 -8.64 5.14 9.66
CA ASP A 261 -8.99 3.79 10.06
C ASP A 261 -7.88 2.73 9.87
N ASN A 262 -6.61 3.11 10.02
CA ASN A 262 -5.48 2.23 9.72
C ASN A 262 -4.76 1.69 10.97
N ILE A 263 -4.04 0.59 10.77
CA ILE A 263 -3.02 0.08 11.69
C ILE A 263 -1.63 0.28 11.08
N PHE A 264 -0.74 0.91 11.82
CA PHE A 264 0.68 1.09 11.51
C PHE A 264 1.53 0.37 12.56
N ALA A 265 1.67 -0.95 12.42
CA ALA A 265 2.48 -1.78 13.29
C ALA A 265 3.92 -1.80 12.79
N ASN A 266 4.89 -1.39 13.62
CA ASN A 266 6.30 -1.40 13.23
C ASN A 266 6.57 -0.57 11.96
N VAL A 267 5.96 0.62 11.85
CA VAL A 267 6.13 1.52 10.71
C VAL A 267 7.02 2.70 11.10
N GLY A 268 7.98 3.01 10.24
CA GLY A 268 8.97 4.05 10.50
C GLY A 268 10.07 3.61 11.47
N TRP A 269 10.38 2.30 11.54
CA TRP A 269 11.45 1.78 12.40
C TRP A 269 12.83 2.27 11.97
N LYS A 270 12.99 2.76 10.73
CA LYS A 270 14.21 3.45 10.32
C LYS A 270 14.35 4.76 11.07
N SER A 271 15.06 4.65 12.16
CA SER A 271 15.51 5.75 12.99
C SER A 271 16.33 6.76 12.19
N SER A 272 16.37 7.97 12.73
CA SER A 272 17.33 9.00 12.38
C SER A 272 18.07 9.41 13.64
N GLU A 273 19.30 9.91 13.51
CA GLU A 273 20.01 10.57 14.60
C GLU A 273 19.54 12.03 14.78
N THR A 274 18.76 12.56 13.83
CA THR A 274 18.46 14.00 13.72
C THR A 274 16.98 14.36 13.76
N THR A 275 16.08 13.38 13.64
CA THR A 275 14.64 13.66 13.65
C THR A 275 13.84 12.49 14.22
N ASP A 276 12.83 12.81 15.02
CA ASP A 276 11.80 11.92 15.53
C ASP A 276 10.46 12.10 14.80
N VAL A 277 10.43 12.83 13.68
CA VAL A 277 9.20 13.07 12.93
C VAL A 277 8.74 11.78 12.23
N PHE A 278 7.51 11.37 12.54
CA PHE A 278 6.81 10.28 11.87
C PHE A 278 5.85 10.79 10.81
N TRP A 279 5.04 11.80 11.14
CA TRP A 279 4.11 12.44 10.21
C TRP A 279 4.76 13.70 9.65
N SER A 280 5.51 13.54 8.56
CA SER A 280 6.16 14.64 7.88
C SER A 280 5.20 15.23 6.85
N VAL A 281 4.54 16.33 7.19
CA VAL A 281 3.63 17.04 6.27
C VAL A 281 4.28 18.33 5.79
N SER A 282 4.21 18.57 4.47
CA SER A 282 4.61 19.82 3.86
C SER A 282 3.61 20.27 2.79
N ILE A 283 3.40 21.59 2.68
CA ILE A 283 2.44 22.19 1.74
C ILE A 283 3.10 22.63 0.43
N PRO A 284 2.35 22.66 -0.69
CA PRO A 284 2.82 23.21 -1.95
C PRO A 284 3.37 24.63 -1.78
N LYS A 285 4.43 24.97 -2.53
CA LYS A 285 5.01 26.33 -2.51
C LYS A 285 4.14 27.37 -3.23
N ASP A 286 3.32 26.92 -4.18
CA ASP A 286 2.38 27.76 -4.89
C ASP A 286 1.23 28.17 -3.94
N PRO A 287 1.02 29.47 -3.68
CA PRO A 287 -0.02 29.93 -2.76
C PRO A 287 -1.45 29.55 -3.17
N GLU A 288 -1.75 29.50 -4.47
CA GLU A 288 -3.08 29.12 -4.96
C GLU A 288 -3.37 27.64 -4.75
N ILE A 289 -2.34 26.80 -4.86
CA ILE A 289 -2.46 25.37 -4.58
C ILE A 289 -2.48 25.13 -3.06
N ALA A 290 -1.66 25.85 -2.29
CA ALA A 290 -1.60 25.74 -0.83
C ALA A 290 -2.94 26.10 -0.14
N GLN A 291 -3.74 26.98 -0.75
CA GLN A 291 -5.09 27.29 -0.28
C GLN A 291 -6.08 26.12 -0.43
N LYS A 292 -5.80 25.16 -1.31
CA LYS A 292 -6.65 23.98 -1.56
C LYS A 292 -6.36 22.81 -0.62
N VAL A 293 -5.41 22.98 0.31
CA VAL A 293 -5.02 21.91 1.23
C VAL A 293 -6.15 21.63 2.23
N ASP A 294 -6.61 20.38 2.22
CA ASP A 294 -7.60 19.80 3.14
C ASP A 294 -7.16 18.38 3.52
N MET A 295 -6.81 18.19 4.79
CA MET A 295 -6.20 16.95 5.26
C MET A 295 -6.92 16.38 6.48
N ARG A 296 -7.05 15.06 6.49
CA ARG A 296 -7.55 14.28 7.62
C ARG A 296 -6.62 13.11 7.87
N ILE A 297 -6.07 13.04 9.08
CA ILE A 297 -5.31 11.90 9.59
C ILE A 297 -6.00 11.49 10.88
N CYS A 298 -6.90 10.53 10.81
CA CYS A 298 -7.80 10.22 11.92
C CYS A 298 -7.91 8.72 12.19
N ASN A 299 -8.21 8.36 13.44
CA ASN A 299 -8.58 6.99 13.80
C ASN A 299 -7.51 5.96 13.39
N ASN A 300 -6.24 6.25 13.66
CA ASN A 300 -5.14 5.33 13.37
C ASN A 300 -4.52 4.78 14.65
N ASN A 301 -4.23 3.47 14.68
CA ASN A 301 -3.40 2.87 15.71
C ASN A 301 -1.96 2.72 15.19
N ARG A 302 -1.01 3.31 15.88
CA ARG A 302 0.41 3.17 15.57
C ARG A 302 1.19 2.72 16.79
N PHE A 303 1.95 1.64 16.63
CA PHE A 303 2.78 1.10 17.70
C PHE A 303 4.02 0.42 17.16
N PHE A 304 5.00 0.23 18.04
CA PHE A 304 6.12 -0.69 17.84
C PHE A 304 5.94 -1.90 18.75
N SER A 305 6.32 -3.07 18.28
CA SER A 305 6.35 -4.28 19.09
C SER A 305 7.52 -4.23 20.07
N ASN A 306 7.46 -5.06 21.12
CA ASN A 306 8.48 -5.10 22.17
C ASN A 306 9.89 -5.38 21.62
N GLU A 307 9.99 -6.17 20.55
CA GLU A 307 11.24 -6.49 19.87
C GLU A 307 11.90 -5.25 19.26
N ILE A 308 11.11 -4.38 18.61
CA ILE A 308 11.64 -3.12 18.04
C ILE A 308 11.88 -2.09 19.15
N GLU A 309 11.02 -2.02 20.17
CA GLU A 309 11.26 -1.17 21.35
C GLU A 309 12.60 -1.48 22.02
N ALA A 310 12.96 -2.77 22.10
CA ALA A 310 14.25 -3.21 22.63
C ALA A 310 15.44 -2.70 21.80
N LEU A 311 15.30 -2.54 20.48
CA LEU A 311 16.36 -1.96 19.63
C LEU A 311 16.59 -0.48 19.93
N TYR A 312 15.54 0.30 20.19
CA TYR A 312 15.68 1.70 20.59
C TYR A 312 16.37 1.85 21.96
N ILE A 313 16.14 0.92 22.89
CA ILE A 313 16.85 0.86 24.18
C ILE A 313 18.32 0.47 23.98
N LYS A 314 18.58 -0.54 23.16
CA LYS A 314 19.94 -1.03 22.85
C LYS A 314 20.79 0.01 22.14
N TYR A 315 20.18 0.82 21.26
CA TYR A 315 20.87 1.83 20.45
C TYR A 315 20.25 3.23 20.62
N PRO A 316 20.48 3.92 21.75
CA PRO A 316 19.78 5.16 22.12
C PRO A 316 20.05 6.37 21.21
N LYS A 317 21.08 6.30 20.35
CA LYS A 317 21.34 7.31 19.30
C LYS A 317 20.24 7.34 18.22
N ASN A 318 19.51 6.24 18.07
CA ASN A 318 18.45 6.10 17.09
C ASN A 318 17.17 6.71 17.65
N LEU A 319 16.75 7.85 17.10
CA LEU A 319 15.52 8.50 17.54
C LEU A 319 14.32 7.68 17.04
N LYS A 320 13.44 7.36 17.99
CA LYS A 320 12.15 6.75 17.72
C LYS A 320 11.23 7.78 17.07
N ARG A 321 10.79 7.51 15.85
CA ARG A 321 9.90 8.43 15.13
C ARG A 321 8.52 8.40 15.75
N MET A 322 8.03 9.50 16.30
CA MET A 322 6.71 9.64 16.93
C MET A 322 6.03 10.98 16.62
N ALA A 323 6.80 12.02 16.30
CA ALA A 323 6.33 13.39 16.26
C ALA A 323 5.60 13.75 14.96
N LEU A 324 4.79 14.80 15.05
CA LEU A 324 4.28 15.58 13.91
C LEU A 324 5.35 16.59 13.47
N SER A 325 5.45 16.88 12.17
CA SER A 325 6.27 18.00 11.69
C SER A 325 5.69 19.34 12.13
N GLU A 326 6.53 20.38 12.16
CA GLU A 326 6.08 21.77 12.36
C GLU A 326 5.03 22.20 11.32
N GLY A 327 5.21 21.78 10.06
CA GLY A 327 4.23 22.01 9.01
C GLY A 327 2.88 21.36 9.28
N ALA A 328 2.85 20.16 9.89
CA ALA A 328 1.60 19.54 10.31
C ALA A 328 0.93 20.33 11.44
N ASN A 329 1.68 20.79 12.44
CA ASN A 329 1.14 21.60 13.52
C ASN A 329 0.55 22.93 13.01
N THR A 330 1.24 23.60 12.09
CA THR A 330 0.75 24.83 11.43
C THR A 330 -0.59 24.57 10.73
N LEU A 331 -0.72 23.46 10.01
CA LEU A 331 -1.98 23.12 9.33
C LEU A 331 -3.12 22.81 10.29
N ILE A 332 -2.82 22.27 11.48
CA ILE A 332 -3.82 22.09 12.55
C ILE A 332 -4.31 23.45 13.04
N GLU A 333 -3.39 24.38 13.31
CA GLU A 333 -3.73 25.75 13.75
C GLU A 333 -4.55 26.53 12.70
N GLU A 334 -4.25 26.31 11.41
CA GLU A 334 -5.00 26.90 10.29
C GLU A 334 -6.35 26.21 10.02
N GLY A 335 -6.66 25.10 10.71
CA GLY A 335 -7.86 24.31 10.47
C GLY A 335 -7.87 23.52 9.14
N LYS A 336 -6.71 23.35 8.51
CA LYS A 336 -6.53 22.60 7.24
C LYS A 336 -6.12 21.14 7.45
N LEU A 337 -5.67 20.78 8.65
CA LEU A 337 -5.39 19.39 9.03
C LEU A 337 -6.22 19.02 10.27
N ILE A 338 -7.08 18.02 10.13
CA ILE A 338 -7.72 17.35 11.26
C ILE A 338 -6.85 16.15 11.65
N PHE A 339 -6.23 16.25 12.82
CA PHE A 339 -5.45 15.17 13.43
C PHE A 339 -6.12 14.71 14.73
N ALA A 340 -6.94 13.66 14.65
CA ALA A 340 -7.80 13.25 15.78
C ALA A 340 -7.84 11.72 15.94
N ASN A 341 -8.06 11.24 17.16
CA ASN A 341 -8.22 9.81 17.44
C ASN A 341 -7.05 8.92 16.95
N ASN A 342 -5.84 9.49 16.81
CA ASN A 342 -4.63 8.72 16.57
C ASN A 342 -4.06 8.29 17.93
N PHE A 343 -3.80 7.00 18.11
CA PHE A 343 -3.35 6.44 19.38
C PHE A 343 -2.31 5.33 19.18
N SER A 344 -1.73 4.88 20.30
CA SER A 344 -0.83 3.75 20.35
C SER A 344 -1.42 2.69 21.28
N GLU A 345 -1.76 1.54 20.72
CA GLU A 345 -2.14 0.33 21.44
C GLU A 345 -1.35 -0.83 20.82
N PRO A 346 -0.34 -1.37 21.51
CA PRO A 346 0.35 -2.56 21.03
C PRO A 346 -0.62 -3.73 20.85
N LEU A 347 -0.66 -4.31 19.65
CA LEU A 347 -1.50 -5.46 19.33
C LEU A 347 -0.64 -6.72 19.17
N THR A 348 -1.21 -7.84 19.57
CA THR A 348 -0.74 -9.17 19.17
C THR A 348 -1.61 -9.65 18.03
N PHE A 349 -0.97 -9.98 16.91
CA PHE A 349 -1.64 -10.57 15.76
C PHE A 349 -1.63 -12.09 15.86
N ASP A 350 -2.66 -12.72 15.29
CA ASP A 350 -2.83 -14.16 15.32
C ASP A 350 -1.86 -14.91 14.39
N TYR A 351 -1.54 -14.32 13.22
CA TYR A 351 -0.63 -14.93 12.24
C TYR A 351 0.10 -13.86 11.41
N ALA A 352 0.92 -13.03 12.07
CA ALA A 352 1.78 -12.05 11.42
C ALA A 352 3.16 -12.65 11.04
N PRO A 353 3.83 -12.13 10.01
CA PRO A 353 5.18 -12.57 9.66
C PRO A 353 6.18 -12.26 10.78
N THR A 354 7.14 -13.17 10.98
CA THR A 354 8.27 -12.97 11.88
C THR A 354 9.06 -11.74 11.46
N LEU A 355 9.41 -10.87 12.42
CA LEU A 355 10.24 -9.71 12.15
C LEU A 355 11.68 -10.13 11.81
N PRO A 356 12.32 -9.51 10.80
CA PRO A 356 13.69 -9.82 10.41
C PRO A 356 14.69 -9.18 11.39
N MET A 357 14.68 -9.64 12.64
CA MET A 357 15.37 -8.98 13.75
C MET A 357 16.89 -8.90 13.56
N GLU A 358 17.52 -9.87 12.90
CA GLU A 358 18.96 -9.80 12.59
C GLU A 358 19.29 -8.63 11.66
N TYR A 359 18.49 -8.43 10.61
CA TYR A 359 18.65 -7.30 9.70
C TYR A 359 18.37 -5.97 10.40
N LEU A 360 17.30 -5.91 11.20
CA LEU A 360 16.93 -4.70 11.95
C LEU A 360 18.01 -4.32 12.97
N ASP A 361 18.57 -5.29 13.70
CA ASP A 361 19.68 -5.04 14.64
C ASP A 361 20.89 -4.41 13.93
N LYS A 362 21.26 -4.94 12.76
CA LYS A 362 22.35 -4.38 11.93
C LYS A 362 22.03 -3.01 11.38
N TYR A 363 20.78 -2.76 11.00
CA TYR A 363 20.36 -1.42 10.60
C TYR A 363 20.51 -0.42 11.76
N PHE A 364 20.04 -0.76 12.96
CA PHE A 364 20.12 0.11 14.14
C PHE A 364 21.55 0.34 14.61
N GLU A 365 22.39 -0.69 14.59
CA GLU A 365 23.82 -0.61 14.92
C GLU A 365 24.52 0.46 14.05
N ASN A 366 24.22 0.43 12.74
CA ASN A 366 24.91 1.23 11.73
C ASN A 366 24.14 2.48 11.28
N VAL A 367 22.93 2.71 11.79
CA VAL A 367 22.02 3.78 11.36
C VAL A 367 21.82 3.76 9.84
N GLY A 368 21.63 2.56 9.28
CA GLY A 368 21.44 2.34 7.85
C GLY A 368 22.67 2.57 6.96
N LYS A 369 23.86 2.79 7.52
CA LYS A 369 25.11 2.95 6.75
C LYS A 369 25.68 1.58 6.38
N ASN A 370 26.24 1.46 5.17
CA ASN A 370 26.94 0.26 4.67
C ASN A 370 26.11 -1.04 4.73
N MET A 371 24.80 -0.94 4.55
CA MET A 371 23.89 -2.10 4.63
C MET A 371 24.16 -3.20 3.59
N LEU A 372 24.91 -2.90 2.53
CA LEU A 372 25.43 -3.89 1.58
C LEU A 372 26.19 -5.04 2.28
N ASN A 373 26.87 -4.79 3.40
CA ASN A 373 27.60 -5.83 4.15
C ASN A 373 26.68 -6.87 4.81
N TRP A 374 25.38 -6.59 4.88
CA TRP A 374 24.36 -7.46 5.48
C TRP A 374 23.18 -7.67 4.52
N ALA A 375 23.45 -7.53 3.22
CA ALA A 375 22.43 -7.70 2.18
C ALA A 375 21.81 -9.10 2.17
N ASP A 376 22.58 -10.11 2.58
CA ASP A 376 22.15 -11.51 2.58
C ASP A 376 21.34 -11.90 3.83
N LEU A 377 21.19 -10.99 4.81
CA LEU A 377 20.34 -11.28 5.96
C LEU A 377 18.87 -11.40 5.52
N PRO A 378 18.12 -12.38 6.06
CA PRO A 378 16.71 -12.55 5.74
C PRO A 378 15.90 -11.28 6.05
N PHE A 379 15.01 -10.93 5.11
CA PHE A 379 14.06 -9.83 5.27
C PHE A 379 12.66 -10.19 4.78
N TYR A 380 12.59 -10.92 3.67
CA TYR A 380 11.34 -11.43 3.12
C TYR A 380 10.74 -12.52 4.01
N ALA A 381 9.41 -12.62 3.99
CA ALA A 381 8.70 -13.69 4.66
C ALA A 381 7.60 -14.20 3.74
N ASP A 382 7.57 -15.52 3.55
CA ASP A 382 6.45 -16.24 2.99
C ASP A 382 5.79 -17.07 4.10
N GLU A 383 4.52 -17.44 3.91
CA GLU A 383 3.79 -18.26 4.88
C GLU A 383 4.46 -19.61 5.04
N ASP A 384 4.78 -19.94 6.29
CA ASP A 384 5.47 -21.17 6.70
C ASP A 384 6.80 -21.42 5.95
N GLY A 385 7.40 -20.37 5.38
CA GLY A 385 8.62 -20.46 4.58
C GLY A 385 8.44 -21.06 3.18
N ILE A 386 7.20 -21.17 2.70
CA ILE A 386 6.85 -21.73 1.39
C ILE A 386 6.59 -20.60 0.40
N GLU A 387 7.38 -20.55 -0.69
CA GLU A 387 7.17 -19.57 -1.75
C GLU A 387 5.79 -19.70 -2.39
N GLY A 388 5.18 -18.55 -2.67
CA GLY A 388 3.86 -18.46 -3.28
C GLY A 388 2.79 -18.13 -2.25
N ILE A 389 1.54 -18.41 -2.63
CA ILE A 389 0.38 -18.20 -1.79
C ILE A 389 -0.57 -19.39 -1.86
N GLU A 390 -1.26 -19.65 -0.76
CA GLU A 390 -2.46 -20.46 -0.73
C GLU A 390 -3.59 -19.60 -0.14
N ILE A 391 -4.65 -19.38 -0.92
CA ILE A 391 -5.77 -18.51 -0.52
C ILE A 391 -6.41 -19.06 0.76
N GLY A 392 -6.59 -18.18 1.75
CA GLY A 392 -7.10 -18.52 3.07
C GLY A 392 -6.06 -19.07 4.05
N LYS A 393 -4.79 -19.19 3.63
CA LYS A 393 -3.65 -19.55 4.49
C LYS A 393 -2.54 -18.50 4.46
N THR A 394 -2.84 -17.30 3.98
CA THR A 394 -1.90 -16.17 3.98
C THR A 394 -1.79 -15.58 5.39
N PHE A 395 -0.75 -14.77 5.65
CA PHE A 395 -0.64 -14.04 6.91
C PHE A 395 -1.93 -13.25 7.21
N THR A 396 -2.32 -13.24 8.49
CA THR A 396 -3.47 -12.48 8.99
C THR A 396 -3.04 -11.56 10.11
N PHE A 397 -3.66 -10.38 10.15
CA PHE A 397 -3.41 -9.39 11.17
C PHE A 397 -4.63 -9.21 12.07
N ARG A 398 -5.34 -10.30 12.38
CA ARG A 398 -6.45 -10.25 13.32
C ARG A 398 -5.90 -10.07 14.73
N TYR A 399 -6.61 -9.31 15.53
CA TYR A 399 -6.23 -8.95 16.88
C TYR A 399 -7.44 -9.07 17.83
N PRO A 400 -7.24 -9.07 19.16
CA PRO A 400 -8.33 -9.30 20.11
C PRO A 400 -9.50 -8.31 19.97
N GLN A 401 -10.73 -8.82 19.95
CA GLN A 401 -11.95 -7.99 19.89
C GLN A 401 -12.14 -7.08 21.12
N SER A 402 -11.45 -7.37 22.23
CA SER A 402 -11.45 -6.52 23.42
C SER A 402 -10.51 -5.31 23.32
N SER A 403 -9.69 -5.22 22.27
CA SER A 403 -8.82 -4.08 22.01
C SER A 403 -9.63 -2.82 21.72
N LYS A 404 -9.05 -1.65 22.03
CA LYS A 404 -9.61 -0.36 21.59
C LYS A 404 -9.70 -0.32 20.06
N SER A 405 -8.70 -0.86 19.37
CA SER A 405 -8.64 -0.92 17.91
C SER A 405 -9.84 -1.63 17.27
N ALA A 406 -10.52 -2.54 17.97
CA ALA A 406 -11.67 -3.27 17.44
C ALA A 406 -12.94 -2.41 17.25
N THR A 407 -12.99 -1.19 17.82
CA THR A 407 -14.15 -0.28 17.75
C THR A 407 -13.77 1.16 17.41
N ALA A 408 -12.49 1.41 17.10
CA ALA A 408 -11.97 2.76 16.99
C ALA A 408 -12.10 3.36 15.58
N SER A 409 -12.70 2.68 14.60
CA SER A 409 -12.86 3.25 13.26
C SER A 409 -13.90 4.37 13.20
N THR A 410 -13.94 5.12 12.11
CA THR A 410 -14.95 6.15 11.82
C THR A 410 -16.38 5.61 11.80
N THR A 411 -16.55 4.29 11.62
CA THR A 411 -17.84 3.59 11.63
C THR A 411 -18.10 2.82 12.94
N ASN A 412 -17.29 3.06 13.98
CA ASN A 412 -17.27 2.30 15.24
C ASN A 412 -16.98 0.80 15.07
N GLY A 413 -16.30 0.44 13.98
CA GLY A 413 -15.80 -0.90 13.69
C GLY A 413 -14.30 -1.03 13.94
N PRO A 414 -13.69 -2.12 13.46
CA PRO A 414 -12.27 -2.34 13.61
C PRO A 414 -11.41 -1.40 12.78
N LEU A 415 -10.19 -1.14 13.26
CA LEU A 415 -9.11 -0.52 12.49
C LEU A 415 -8.38 -1.53 11.62
N GLY A 416 -7.88 -1.07 10.47
CA GLY A 416 -7.16 -1.90 9.52
C GLY A 416 -8.00 -3.02 8.94
N VAL A 417 -7.39 -3.82 8.06
CA VAL A 417 -8.05 -4.97 7.47
C VAL A 417 -8.19 -6.06 8.53
N ILE A 418 -9.40 -6.57 8.70
CA ILE A 418 -9.69 -7.80 9.44
C ILE A 418 -10.39 -8.75 8.45
N GLU A 419 -9.65 -9.75 7.97
CA GLU A 419 -10.21 -10.87 7.19
C GLU A 419 -10.55 -12.08 8.06
#